data_AF-A0A1R1PCH9-F1
#
_entry.id   AF-A0A1R1PCH9-F1
#
_cell.length_a   1.000
_cell.length_b   1.000
_cell.length_c   1.000
_cell.angle_alpha   90.00
_cell.angle_beta   90.00
_cell.angle_gamma   90.00
#
_symmetry.space_group_name_H-M   'P 1'
#
loop_
_entity.id
_entity.type
_entity.pdbx_description
1 polymer ?
#
loop_
_entity_poly.entity_id
_entity_poly.type
_entity_poly.pdbx_seq_one_letter_code
_entity_poly.pdbx_strand_id
1 'polypeptide(L)'
;MTSIYLPNEKEKLVKLYVPDKNKPTHFVMELVSLPENRFDMELIGAINNALDIVDTAILSLPDDKKNIGGSLITTSSGKFFSNGFNLQKAWKNVEEFYPAVQKLYARFLTFRVPTIAAINGHAFAGGCVGYR
;
A
#
# COMPACT_ATOMS: atom_id res chain seq x y z
N MET A 1 5.09 -16.76 -2.52
CA MET A 1 6.09 -15.66 -2.56
C MET A 1 6.75 -15.57 -1.20
N THR A 2 8.08 -15.48 -1.12
CA THR A 2 8.77 -15.04 0.10
C THR A 2 8.45 -13.56 0.33
N SER A 3 8.51 -13.06 1.57
CA SER A 3 8.28 -11.64 1.88
C SER A 3 9.24 -10.74 1.08
N ILE A 4 8.73 -9.62 0.59
CA ILE A 4 9.50 -8.59 -0.13
C ILE A 4 9.38 -7.28 0.64
N TYR A 5 10.51 -6.60 0.87
CA TYR A 5 10.53 -5.26 1.43
C TYR A 5 10.78 -4.21 0.36
N LEU A 6 10.01 -3.14 0.41
CA LEU A 6 10.03 -2.05 -0.57
C LEU A 6 10.38 -0.73 0.13
N PRO A 7 11.23 0.11 -0.48
CA PRO A 7 11.97 -0.15 -1.73
C PRO A 7 13.05 -1.23 -1.60
N ASN A 8 13.57 -1.46 -0.39
CA ASN A 8 14.58 -2.48 -0.12
C ASN A 8 14.58 -2.91 1.36
N GLU A 9 15.37 -3.91 1.72
CA GLU A 9 15.51 -4.45 3.09
C GLU A 9 16.02 -3.42 4.12
N LYS A 10 16.89 -2.48 3.71
CA LYS A 10 17.51 -1.50 4.61
C LYS A 10 16.57 -0.33 4.92
N GLU A 11 15.84 0.14 3.92
CA GLU A 11 14.97 1.33 3.98
C GLU A 11 13.50 0.93 3.83
N LYS A 12 13.11 -0.18 4.46
CA LYS A 12 11.77 -0.75 4.30
C LYS A 12 10.66 0.22 4.74
N LEU A 13 9.70 0.43 3.84
CA LEU A 13 8.48 1.21 4.05
C LEU A 13 7.23 0.33 3.95
N VAL A 14 7.29 -0.69 3.08
CA VAL A 14 6.23 -1.67 2.88
C VAL A 14 6.84 -3.07 2.87
N LYS A 15 6.15 -4.02 3.50
CA LYS A 15 6.43 -5.45 3.38
C LYS A 15 5.27 -6.12 2.65
N LEU A 16 5.52 -6.74 1.51
CA LEU A 16 4.52 -7.46 0.73
C LEU A 16 4.79 -8.97 0.83
N TYR A 17 3.76 -9.77 1.13
CA TYR A 17 3.90 -11.21 1.21
C TYR A 17 2.59 -11.94 0.93
N VAL A 18 2.69 -13.26 0.72
CA VAL A 18 1.54 -14.16 0.63
C VAL A 18 1.53 -14.98 1.93
N PRO A 19 0.46 -14.92 2.75
CA PRO A 19 0.42 -15.56 4.06
C PRO A 19 0.26 -17.09 3.97
N ASP A 20 -0.45 -17.58 2.95
CA ASP A 20 -0.68 -19.01 2.70
C ASP A 20 -0.22 -19.37 1.28
N LYS A 21 0.81 -20.23 1.19
CA LYS A 21 1.39 -20.67 -0.10
C LYS A 21 0.41 -21.43 -0.97
N ASN A 22 -0.62 -22.04 -0.39
CA ASN A 22 -1.68 -22.74 -1.14
C ASN A 22 -2.70 -21.77 -1.75
N LYS A 23 -2.65 -20.50 -1.35
CA LYS A 23 -3.54 -19.41 -1.78
C LYS A 23 -2.72 -18.25 -2.35
N PRO A 24 -2.03 -18.45 -3.49
CA PRO A 24 -0.98 -17.54 -3.99
C PRO A 24 -1.48 -16.16 -4.43
N THR A 25 -2.80 -15.97 -4.52
CA THR A 25 -3.48 -14.74 -4.95
C THR A 25 -4.04 -13.92 -3.78
N HIS A 26 -3.77 -14.33 -2.54
CA HIS A 26 -4.11 -13.59 -1.34
C HIS A 26 -2.84 -12.94 -0.80
N PHE A 27 -2.77 -11.62 -0.91
CA PHE A 27 -1.60 -10.82 -0.57
C PHE A 27 -1.83 -10.05 0.72
N VAL A 28 -0.75 -9.82 1.47
CA VAL A 28 -0.71 -8.90 2.60
C VAL A 28 0.36 -7.84 2.33
N MET A 29 -0.07 -6.58 2.32
CA MET A 29 0.78 -5.39 2.29
C MET A 29 0.80 -4.78 3.69
N GLU A 30 1.93 -4.91 4.36
CA GLU A 30 2.14 -4.42 5.72
C GLU A 30 2.95 -3.11 5.67
N LEU A 31 2.37 -2.02 6.16
CA LEU A 31 3.05 -0.74 6.32
C LEU A 31 4.04 -0.84 7.48
N VAL A 32 5.31 -0.57 7.18
CA VAL A 32 6.44 -0.65 8.12
C VAL A 32 7.27 0.64 8.14
N SER A 33 6.70 1.74 7.64
CA SER A 33 7.25 3.10 7.76
C SER A 33 7.01 3.64 9.18
N LEU A 34 7.68 3.01 10.13
CA LEU A 34 7.53 3.30 11.55
C LEU A 34 8.17 4.65 11.93
N PRO A 35 7.66 5.34 12.96
CA PRO A 35 6.65 4.86 13.93
C PRO A 35 5.17 5.06 13.55
N GLU A 36 4.87 5.87 12.54
CA GLU A 36 3.51 6.41 12.33
C GLU A 36 2.91 6.16 10.93
N ASN A 37 3.67 5.55 10.01
CA ASN A 37 3.30 5.36 8.59
C ASN A 37 2.74 6.63 7.96
N ARG A 38 3.51 7.73 8.04
CA ARG A 38 3.11 8.99 7.42
C ARG A 38 3.35 8.95 5.92
N PHE A 39 2.35 9.36 5.15
CA PHE A 39 2.43 9.42 3.70
C PHE A 39 3.31 10.58 3.26
N ASP A 40 4.42 10.23 2.63
CA ASP A 40 5.29 11.07 1.83
C ASP A 40 5.48 10.42 0.44
N MET A 41 6.29 11.02 -0.43
CA MET A 41 6.50 10.50 -1.79
C MET A 41 7.15 9.12 -1.76
N GLU A 42 8.00 8.85 -0.78
CA GLU A 42 8.70 7.58 -0.61
C GLU A 42 7.74 6.45 -0.24
N LEU A 43 6.87 6.67 0.76
CA LEU A 43 5.85 5.67 1.13
C LEU A 43 4.83 5.46 0.00
N ILE A 44 4.39 6.53 -0.65
CA ILE A 44 3.48 6.45 -1.81
C ILE A 44 4.14 5.63 -2.93
N GLY A 45 5.43 5.86 -3.21
CA GLY A 45 6.19 5.08 -4.18
C GLY A 45 6.27 3.60 -3.82
N ALA A 46 6.58 3.29 -2.54
CA ALA A 46 6.64 1.90 -2.07
C ALA A 46 5.30 1.17 -2.18
N ILE A 47 4.17 1.84 -1.85
CA ILE A 47 2.84 1.27 -2.01
C ILE A 47 2.51 1.05 -3.49
N ASN A 48 2.82 2.02 -4.36
CA ASN A 48 2.61 1.87 -5.80
C ASN A 48 3.37 0.68 -6.38
N ASN A 49 4.64 0.52 -6.01
CA ASN A 49 5.46 -0.62 -6.43
C ASN A 49 4.89 -1.94 -5.92
N ALA A 50 4.36 -1.96 -4.68
CA ALA A 50 3.71 -3.14 -4.14
C ALA A 50 2.44 -3.51 -4.94
N LEU A 51 1.63 -2.52 -5.32
CA LEU A 51 0.46 -2.72 -6.18
C LEU A 51 0.87 -3.27 -7.57
N ASP A 52 1.94 -2.76 -8.17
CA ASP A 52 2.46 -3.24 -9.46
C ASP A 52 2.92 -4.71 -9.39
N ILE A 53 3.56 -5.10 -8.29
CA ILE A 53 3.97 -6.48 -8.05
C ILE A 53 2.74 -7.40 -7.92
N VAL A 54 1.71 -6.95 -7.20
CA VAL A 54 0.46 -7.72 -7.05
C VAL A 54 -0.26 -7.86 -8.40
N ASP A 55 -0.40 -6.78 -9.16
CA ASP A 55 -1.00 -6.81 -10.50
C ASP A 55 -0.24 -7.77 -11.41
N THR A 56 1.10 -7.68 -11.43
CA THR A 56 1.96 -8.58 -12.22
C THR A 56 1.75 -10.04 -11.80
N ALA A 57 1.76 -10.32 -10.49
CA ALA A 57 1.58 -11.68 -9.97
C ALA A 57 0.22 -12.28 -10.37
N ILE A 58 -0.84 -11.47 -10.40
CA ILE A 58 -2.18 -11.91 -10.83
C ILE A 58 -2.24 -12.09 -12.35
N LEU A 59 -1.70 -11.15 -13.13
CA LEU A 59 -1.74 -11.19 -14.60
C LEU A 59 -0.87 -12.31 -15.19
N SER A 60 0.20 -12.70 -14.49
CA SER A 60 1.07 -13.81 -14.88
C SER A 60 0.54 -15.19 -14.50
N LEU A 61 -0.68 -15.29 -13.91
CA LEU A 61 -1.27 -16.59 -13.62
C LEU A 61 -1.59 -17.36 -14.93
N PRO A 62 -1.35 -18.68 -14.95
CA PRO A 62 -1.87 -19.57 -15.98
C PRO A 62 -3.39 -19.43 -16.17
N ASP A 63 -3.88 -19.68 -17.38
CA ASP A 63 -5.30 -19.51 -17.73
C ASP A 63 -6.25 -20.32 -16.83
N ASP A 64 -5.86 -21.54 -16.47
CA ASP A 64 -6.60 -22.43 -15.56
C ASP A 64 -6.69 -21.89 -14.13
N LYS A 65 -5.85 -20.90 -13.78
CA LYS A 65 -5.78 -20.27 -12.46
C LYS A 65 -6.29 -18.84 -12.42
N LYS A 66 -6.77 -18.27 -13.53
CA LYS A 66 -7.30 -16.89 -13.56
C LYS A 66 -8.56 -16.68 -12.71
N ASN A 67 -9.32 -17.74 -12.46
CA ASN A 67 -10.60 -17.67 -11.75
C ASN A 67 -10.55 -18.16 -10.29
N ILE A 68 -9.36 -18.36 -9.70
CA ILE A 68 -9.23 -18.85 -8.31
C ILE A 68 -9.57 -17.80 -7.25
N GLY A 69 -9.91 -16.58 -7.67
CA GLY A 69 -10.12 -15.43 -6.78
C GLY A 69 -8.81 -14.90 -6.19
N GLY A 70 -8.89 -13.79 -5.47
CA GLY A 70 -7.73 -13.16 -4.83
C GLY A 70 -8.14 -11.98 -3.97
N SER A 71 -7.19 -11.48 -3.19
CA SER A 71 -7.41 -10.31 -2.34
C SER A 71 -6.10 -9.61 -2.01
N LEU A 72 -6.16 -8.31 -1.76
CA LEU A 72 -5.07 -7.55 -1.17
C LEU A 72 -5.48 -7.04 0.21
N ILE A 73 -4.81 -7.50 1.27
CA ILE A 73 -5.02 -7.03 2.62
C ILE A 73 -3.94 -6.00 2.96
N THR A 74 -4.32 -4.81 3.41
CA THR A 74 -3.38 -3.81 3.95
C THR A 74 -3.44 -3.80 5.47
N THR A 75 -2.29 -3.77 6.14
CA THR A 75 -2.17 -3.70 7.61
C THR A 75 -0.89 -2.94 8.01
N SER A 76 -0.55 -2.87 9.30
CA SER A 76 0.74 -2.35 9.77
C SER A 76 1.34 -3.15 10.93
N SER A 77 2.68 -3.13 11.07
CA SER A 77 3.41 -3.66 12.23
C SER A 77 3.46 -2.71 13.44
N GLY A 78 3.01 -1.45 13.29
CA GLY A 78 3.12 -0.42 14.33
C GLY A 78 1.90 -0.32 15.26
N LYS A 79 1.93 0.64 16.19
CA LYS A 79 0.73 1.02 16.99
C LYS A 79 -0.30 1.80 16.18
N PHE A 80 0.11 2.33 15.03
CA PHE A 80 -0.71 3.08 14.10
C PHE A 80 -0.90 2.23 12.86
N PHE A 81 -2.11 2.24 12.30
CA PHE A 81 -2.28 1.84 10.91
C PHE A 81 -1.60 2.91 10.03
N SER A 82 -2.02 4.18 10.17
CA SER A 82 -1.34 5.35 9.61
C SER A 82 -1.79 6.63 10.31
N ASN A 83 -0.87 7.59 10.47
CA ASN A 83 -1.14 8.92 11.00
C ASN A 83 -1.22 10.01 9.91
N GLY A 84 -1.65 9.62 8.70
CA GLY A 84 -1.96 10.55 7.61
C GLY A 84 -0.72 11.10 6.89
N PHE A 85 -0.81 12.32 6.37
CA PHE A 85 0.25 12.91 5.57
C PHE A 85 1.43 13.38 6.42
N ASN A 86 2.64 13.28 5.86
CA ASN A 86 3.79 14.02 6.36
C ASN A 86 3.68 15.48 5.89
N LEU A 87 2.97 16.33 6.64
CA LEU A 87 2.67 17.71 6.24
C LEU A 87 3.93 18.54 5.92
N GLN A 88 5.01 18.33 6.67
CA GLN A 88 6.27 19.04 6.44
C GLN A 88 6.90 18.69 5.07
N LYS A 89 6.82 17.43 4.65
CA LYS A 89 7.27 17.00 3.31
C LYS A 89 6.26 17.41 2.22
N ALA A 90 4.97 17.23 2.49
CA ALA A 90 3.90 17.54 1.55
C ALA A 90 3.89 19.03 1.15
N TRP A 91 4.03 19.95 2.10
CA TRP A 91 4.03 21.39 1.81
C TRP A 91 5.23 21.87 1.00
N LYS A 92 6.34 21.14 1.01
CA LYS A 92 7.51 21.50 0.18
C LYS A 92 7.23 21.28 -1.30
N ASN A 93 6.44 20.25 -1.65
CA ASN A 93 6.19 19.82 -3.02
C ASN A 93 4.69 19.53 -3.25
N VAL A 94 3.81 20.46 -2.85
CA VAL A 94 2.35 20.22 -2.83
C VAL A 94 1.78 19.87 -4.21
N GLU A 95 2.30 20.53 -5.26
CA GLU A 95 1.91 20.33 -6.66
C GLU A 95 2.18 18.92 -7.16
N GLU A 96 3.16 18.22 -6.57
CA GLU A 96 3.51 16.85 -6.94
C GLU A 96 2.87 15.83 -5.98
N PHE A 97 2.82 16.17 -4.69
CA PHE A 97 2.31 15.30 -3.65
C PHE A 97 0.81 15.06 -3.77
N TYR A 98 0.01 16.11 -4.01
CA TYR A 98 -1.45 15.97 -4.06
C TYR A 98 -1.91 15.10 -5.25
N PRO A 99 -1.41 15.30 -6.50
CA PRO A 99 -1.69 14.37 -7.59
C PRO A 99 -1.23 12.94 -7.31
N ALA A 100 -0.09 12.74 -6.65
CA ALA A 100 0.39 11.41 -6.29
C ALA A 100 -0.55 10.69 -5.32
N VAL A 101 -1.10 11.39 -4.33
CA VAL A 101 -2.12 10.86 -3.41
C VAL A 101 -3.41 10.52 -4.16
N GLN A 102 -3.91 11.43 -5.00
CA GLN A 102 -5.13 11.19 -5.79
C GLN A 102 -4.97 9.97 -6.71
N LYS A 103 -3.81 9.85 -7.38
CA LYS A 103 -3.48 8.66 -8.18
C LYS A 103 -3.47 7.40 -7.33
N LEU A 104 -2.88 7.45 -6.13
CA LEU A 104 -2.86 6.30 -5.23
C LEU A 104 -4.29 5.87 -4.82
N TYR A 105 -5.16 6.81 -4.47
CA TYR A 105 -6.55 6.51 -4.15
C TYR A 105 -7.30 5.91 -5.33
N ALA A 106 -7.14 6.48 -6.53
CA ALA A 106 -7.73 5.93 -7.74
C ALA A 106 -7.29 4.47 -7.97
N ARG A 107 -6.00 4.16 -7.76
CA ARG A 107 -5.49 2.79 -7.90
C ARG A 107 -6.14 1.80 -6.92
N PHE A 108 -6.33 2.17 -5.66
CA PHE A 108 -7.02 1.32 -4.69
C PHE A 108 -8.50 1.11 -5.06
N LEU A 109 -9.17 2.17 -5.53
CA LEU A 109 -10.58 2.12 -5.92
C LEU A 109 -10.83 1.27 -7.17
N THR A 110 -9.87 1.23 -8.10
CA THR A 110 -9.98 0.49 -9.37
C THR A 110 -9.12 -0.77 -9.38
N PHE A 111 -8.67 -1.25 -8.23
CA PHE A 111 -7.73 -2.37 -8.17
C PHE A 111 -8.39 -3.68 -8.64
N ARG A 112 -7.61 -4.55 -9.27
CA ARG A 112 -8.14 -5.75 -9.96
C ARG A 112 -8.69 -6.82 -9.01
N VAL A 113 -8.28 -6.79 -7.75
CA VAL A 113 -8.78 -7.67 -6.69
C VAL A 113 -9.36 -6.84 -5.55
N PRO A 114 -10.34 -7.36 -4.79
CA PRO A 114 -10.82 -6.71 -3.58
C PRO A 114 -9.69 -6.33 -2.64
N THR A 115 -9.72 -5.09 -2.16
CA THR A 115 -8.78 -4.57 -1.17
C THR A 115 -9.46 -4.52 0.20
N ILE A 116 -8.76 -4.98 1.25
CA ILE A 116 -9.26 -5.03 2.62
C ILE A 116 -8.26 -4.31 3.53
N ALA A 117 -8.72 -3.29 4.25
CA ALA A 117 -7.92 -2.65 5.29
C ALA A 117 -8.10 -3.35 6.64
N ALA A 118 -7.10 -4.09 7.09
CA ALA A 118 -7.01 -4.62 8.45
C ALA A 118 -6.40 -3.56 9.38
N ILE A 119 -7.25 -2.66 9.88
CA ILE A 119 -6.84 -1.51 10.70
C ILE A 119 -6.48 -2.00 12.11
N ASN A 120 -5.18 -2.16 12.37
CA ASN A 120 -4.65 -2.66 13.64
C ASN A 120 -4.50 -1.59 14.74
N GLY A 121 -4.64 -0.31 14.39
CA GLY A 121 -4.46 0.81 15.30
C GLY A 121 -4.98 2.11 14.72
N HIS A 122 -4.54 3.24 15.26
CA HIS A 122 -5.02 4.55 14.83
C HIS A 122 -4.86 4.76 13.32
N ALA A 123 -5.94 5.19 12.68
CA ALA A 123 -6.03 5.53 11.26
C ALA A 123 -6.54 6.97 11.13
N PHE A 124 -5.63 7.93 11.27
CA PHE A 124 -5.97 9.35 11.17
C PHE A 124 -5.74 9.85 9.75
N ALA A 125 -6.74 10.52 9.20
CA ALA A 125 -6.58 11.27 7.95
C ALA A 125 -6.02 12.67 8.25
N GLY A 126 -5.03 13.12 7.48
CA GLY A 126 -4.61 14.53 7.43
C GLY A 126 -5.47 15.40 6.51
N GLY A 127 -6.66 14.90 6.12
CA GLY A 127 -7.37 15.29 4.91
C GLY A 127 -8.42 16.40 5.02
N CYS A 128 -8.46 17.18 6.10
CA CYS A 128 -9.20 18.46 6.05
C CYS A 128 -8.25 19.58 5.60
N VAL A 129 -7.75 19.47 4.37
CA VAL A 129 -7.17 20.61 3.67
C VAL A 129 -8.32 21.17 2.84
N GLY A 130 -9.10 22.06 3.45
CA GLY A 130 -10.18 22.75 2.75
C GLY A 130 -9.64 23.38 1.47
N TYR A 131 -10.28 23.09 0.34
CA TYR A 131 -10.09 23.87 -0.88
C TYR A 131 -10.30 25.34 -0.53
N ARG A 132 -9.31 26.18 -0.79
CA ARG A 132 -9.51 27.62 -0.99
C ARG A 132 -9.68 27.87 -2.47
#